data_AF-A0AAV0X258-F1
#
_entry.id   AF-A0AAV0X258-F1
#
_cell.length_a   1.000
_cell.length_b   1.000
_cell.length_c   1.000
_cell.angle_alpha   90.00
_cell.angle_beta   90.00
_cell.angle_gamma   90.00
#
_symmetry.space_group_name_H-M   'P 1'
#
loop_
_entity.id
_entity.type
_entity.pdbx_description
1 polymer ?
#
loop_
_entity_poly.entity_id
_entity_poly.type
_entity_poly.pdbx_seq_one_letter_code
_entity_poly.pdbx_strand_id
1 'polypeptide(L)'
;MATPFMESEISCVEYSNSIILGQLENGFLINVSLNYALRLRKSNSKLLYQLGQMVPYEIVIGANGKIWIHSASIRTTIAIGNAILNAEHLEEEDIPQLVKNFNKSLNI
;
A
#
# COMPACT_ATOMS: atom_id res chain seq x y z
N MET A 1 16.95 17.47 4.30
CA MET A 1 16.02 18.01 3.28
C MET A 1 16.74 17.93 1.95
N ALA A 2 16.16 17.32 0.91
CA ALA A 2 16.86 17.11 -0.36
C ALA A 2 16.99 18.43 -1.13
N THR A 3 18.16 18.67 -1.73
CA THR A 3 18.45 19.86 -2.55
C THR A 3 18.82 19.43 -3.97
N PRO A 4 18.44 20.19 -5.01
CA PRO A 4 18.69 19.79 -6.40
C PRO A 4 20.18 19.80 -6.80
N PHE A 5 21.04 20.45 -6.02
CA PHE A 5 22.47 20.60 -6.31
C PHE A 5 23.38 19.57 -5.63
N MET A 6 22.79 18.61 -4.90
CA MET A 6 23.53 17.58 -4.17
C MET A 6 22.80 16.23 -4.33
N GLU A 7 23.54 15.13 -4.18
CA GLU A 7 22.93 13.81 -4.12
C GLU A 7 21.95 13.72 -2.94
N SER A 8 20.86 12.98 -3.15
CA SER A 8 19.80 12.88 -2.15
C SER A 8 20.13 11.80 -1.13
N GLU A 9 20.04 12.18 0.15
CA GLU A 9 20.22 11.26 1.28
C GLU A 9 18.87 10.91 1.93
N ILE A 10 18.75 9.66 2.41
CA ILE A 10 17.60 9.15 3.17
C ILE A 10 18.09 8.49 4.46
N SER A 11 17.34 8.64 5.54
CA SER A 11 17.60 7.94 6.81
C SER A 11 16.35 7.19 7.28
N CYS A 12 16.56 6.07 7.97
CA CYS A 12 15.50 5.35 8.70
C CYS A 12 15.40 5.78 10.18
N VAL A 13 16.16 6.81 10.57
CA VAL A 13 16.25 7.31 11.94
C VAL A 13 15.97 8.80 11.94
N GLU A 14 15.05 9.22 12.81
CA GLU A 14 14.72 10.63 13.05
C GLU A 14 15.13 11.02 14.47
N TYR A 15 15.64 12.23 14.65
CA TYR A 15 16.17 12.71 15.94
C TYR A 15 15.14 12.73 17.07
N SER A 16 13.87 12.95 16.75
CA SER A 16 12.75 12.96 17.69
C SER A 16 12.19 11.57 18.00
N ASN A 17 12.67 10.51 17.32
CA ASN A 17 12.13 9.14 17.37
C ASN A 17 10.59 9.07 17.15
N SER A 18 10.01 10.05 16.48
CA SER A 18 8.56 10.11 16.22
C SER A 18 8.12 9.20 15.09
N ILE A 19 9.04 8.84 14.19
CA ILE A 19 8.78 7.99 13.03
C ILE A 19 9.61 6.72 13.17
N ILE A 20 8.94 5.57 13.20
CA ILE A 20 9.58 4.26 13.20
C ILE A 20 9.69 3.80 11.74
N LEU A 21 10.91 3.82 11.21
CA LEU A 21 11.25 3.24 9.91
C LEU A 21 12.23 2.08 10.13
N GLY A 22 12.28 1.14 9.19
CA GLY A 22 13.15 -0.02 9.31
C GLY A 22 13.09 -0.92 8.09
N GLN A 23 13.80 -2.04 8.20
CA GLN A 23 13.79 -3.08 7.18
C GLN A 23 12.40 -3.73 7.09
N LEU A 24 11.94 -3.96 5.85
CA LEU A 24 10.70 -4.66 5.56
C LEU A 24 11.03 -6.07 5.08
N GLU A 25 10.55 -7.10 5.79
CA GLU A 25 10.89 -8.51 5.52
C GLU A 25 9.66 -9.32 5.11
N ASN A 26 9.86 -10.33 4.25
CA ASN A 26 8.83 -11.32 3.90
C ASN A 26 7.53 -10.76 3.28
N GLY A 27 7.57 -9.58 2.65
CA GLY A 27 6.44 -9.02 1.90
C GLY A 27 6.60 -9.11 0.39
N PHE A 28 5.67 -8.47 -0.31
CA PHE A 28 5.61 -8.36 -1.76
C PHE A 28 5.60 -6.89 -2.17
N LEU A 29 6.36 -6.55 -3.21
CA LEU A 29 6.51 -5.19 -3.71
C LEU A 29 5.80 -5.03 -5.04
N ILE A 30 4.91 -4.05 -5.14
CA ILE A 30 4.25 -3.64 -6.39
C ILE A 30 4.58 -2.18 -6.74
N ASN A 31 4.48 -1.86 -8.02
CA ASN A 31 4.68 -0.51 -8.54
C ASN A 31 3.32 0.05 -9.01
N VAL A 32 3.08 1.32 -8.70
CA VAL A 32 1.91 2.09 -9.13
C VAL A 32 2.34 3.50 -9.58
N SER A 33 1.44 4.27 -10.19
CA SER A 33 1.72 5.68 -10.45
C SER A 33 1.88 6.49 -9.15
N LEU A 34 2.70 7.54 -9.21
CA LEU A 34 2.94 8.44 -8.07
C LEU A 34 1.65 9.08 -7.56
N ASN A 35 0.77 9.48 -8.48
CA ASN A 35 -0.50 10.10 -8.12
C ASN A 35 -1.39 9.11 -7.35
N TYR A 36 -1.42 7.85 -7.76
CA TYR A 36 -2.19 6.83 -7.06
C TYR A 36 -1.62 6.51 -5.68
N ALA A 37 -0.29 6.38 -5.54
CA ALA A 37 0.34 6.22 -4.24
C ALA A 37 0.02 7.39 -3.28
N LEU A 38 0.03 8.63 -3.78
CA LEU A 38 -0.37 9.81 -2.99
C LEU A 38 -1.84 9.78 -2.58
N ARG A 39 -2.75 9.32 -3.47
CA ARG A 39 -4.17 9.13 -3.15
C ARG A 39 -4.36 8.06 -2.06
N LEU A 40 -3.67 6.91 -2.19
CA LEU A 40 -3.75 5.81 -1.22
C LEU A 40 -3.20 6.16 0.15
N ARG A 41 -2.16 7.01 0.23
CA ARG A 41 -1.56 7.44 1.50
C ARG A 41 -2.47 8.37 2.32
N LYS A 42 -3.56 8.89 1.75
CA LYS A 42 -4.51 9.72 2.49
C LYS A 42 -5.15 8.88 3.60
N SER A 43 -5.33 9.48 4.78
CA SER A 43 -5.85 8.81 5.98
C SER A 43 -7.26 8.21 5.82
N ASN A 44 -8.00 8.64 4.80
CA ASN A 44 -9.36 8.21 4.49
C ASN A 44 -9.44 7.30 3.26
N SER A 45 -8.38 6.56 2.92
CA SER A 45 -8.41 5.61 1.81
C SER A 45 -9.46 4.52 2.04
N LYS A 46 -10.59 4.64 1.32
CA LYS A 46 -11.73 3.72 1.39
C LYS A 46 -11.33 2.28 1.03
N LEU A 47 -10.44 2.12 0.05
CA LEU A 47 -9.94 0.82 -0.37
C LEU A 47 -9.20 0.10 0.77
N LEU A 48 -8.21 0.77 1.36
CA LEU A 48 -7.36 0.16 2.39
C LEU A 48 -8.18 -0.18 3.64
N TYR A 49 -9.09 0.72 4.02
CA TYR A 49 -10.03 0.49 5.10
C TYR A 49 -10.88 -0.76 4.83
N GLN A 50 -11.51 -0.86 3.66
CA GLN A 50 -12.37 -2.01 3.33
C GLN A 50 -11.60 -3.33 3.22
N LEU A 51 -10.39 -3.32 2.65
CA LEU A 51 -9.53 -4.51 2.64
C LEU A 51 -9.14 -4.93 4.06
N GLY A 52 -8.88 -3.97 4.95
CA GLY A 52 -8.48 -4.23 6.34
C GLY A 52 -9.60 -4.84 7.18
N GLN A 53 -10.86 -4.55 6.84
CA GLN A 53 -12.02 -5.19 7.44
C GLN A 53 -12.20 -6.66 7.00
N MET A 54 -11.58 -7.08 5.89
CA MET A 54 -11.72 -8.44 5.36
C MET A 54 -10.58 -9.34 5.82
N VAL A 55 -9.35 -8.86 5.72
CA VAL A 55 -8.16 -9.64 6.06
C VAL A 55 -7.14 -8.77 6.79
N PRO A 56 -6.42 -9.32 7.78
CA PRO A 56 -5.29 -8.62 8.38
C PRO A 56 -4.11 -8.60 7.42
N TYR A 57 -3.50 -7.42 7.25
CA TYR A 57 -2.29 -7.22 6.46
C TYR A 57 -1.51 -6.00 6.94
N GLU A 58 -0.25 -5.95 6.57
CA GLU A 58 0.64 -4.81 6.71
C GLU A 58 0.89 -4.19 5.35
N ILE A 59 1.00 -2.85 5.30
CA ILE A 59 1.25 -2.13 4.07
C ILE A 59 2.14 -0.92 4.33
N VAL A 60 3.07 -0.68 3.41
CA VAL A 60 3.89 0.54 3.37
C VAL A 60 3.75 1.16 1.99
N ILE A 61 3.34 2.43 1.97
CA ILE A 61 3.11 3.19 0.73
C ILE A 61 4.24 4.21 0.58
N GLY A 62 5.17 3.93 -0.32
CA GLY A 62 6.26 4.82 -0.67
C GLY A 62 5.79 5.98 -1.54
N ALA A 63 6.27 7.19 -1.26
CA ALA A 63 6.03 8.36 -2.10
C ALA A 63 6.66 8.24 -3.51
N ASN A 64 7.48 7.22 -3.73
CA ASN A 64 8.10 6.84 -5.00
C ASN A 64 7.26 5.87 -5.84
N GLY A 65 5.99 5.63 -5.48
CA GLY A 65 5.11 4.72 -6.22
C GLY A 65 5.35 3.24 -5.95
N LYS A 66 6.19 2.91 -4.96
CA LYS A 66 6.41 1.54 -4.51
C LYS A 66 5.53 1.23 -3.32
N ILE A 67 4.77 0.15 -3.39
CA ILE A 67 3.92 -0.32 -2.30
C ILE A 67 4.41 -1.69 -1.87
N TRP A 68 4.74 -1.82 -0.60
CA TRP A 68 5.09 -3.09 0.03
C TRP A 68 3.90 -3.62 0.82
N ILE A 69 3.62 -4.91 0.71
CA ILE A 69 2.44 -5.57 1.28
C ILE A 69 2.89 -6.89 1.94
N HIS A 70 2.41 -7.16 3.15
CA HIS A 70 2.62 -8.43 3.83
C HIS A 70 1.33 -8.92 4.48
N SER A 71 1.09 -10.22 4.47
CA SER A 71 -0.06 -10.85 5.14
C SER A 71 0.29 -12.30 5.50
N ALA A 72 -0.60 -12.96 6.26
CA ALA A 72 -0.37 -14.32 6.76
C ALA A 72 -0.18 -15.39 5.66
N SER A 73 -0.63 -15.14 4.42
CA SER A 73 -0.52 -16.09 3.31
C SER A 73 -0.11 -15.37 2.03
N ILE A 74 0.78 -16.01 1.26
CA ILE A 74 1.21 -15.53 -0.06
C ILE A 74 0.00 -15.30 -0.97
N ARG A 75 -1.01 -16.18 -0.92
CA ARG A 75 -2.25 -16.04 -1.70
C ARG A 75 -2.97 -14.73 -1.37
N THR A 76 -3.10 -14.43 -0.08
CA THR A 76 -3.76 -13.21 0.41
C THR A 76 -2.94 -11.98 0.03
N THR A 77 -1.62 -12.02 0.19
CA THR A 77 -0.72 -10.93 -0.22
C THR A 77 -0.85 -10.62 -1.72
N ILE A 78 -0.88 -11.65 -2.57
CA ILE A 78 -1.08 -11.49 -4.02
C ILE A 78 -2.48 -10.92 -4.32
N ALA A 79 -3.52 -11.42 -3.65
CA ALA A 79 -4.88 -10.92 -3.85
C ALA A 79 -5.01 -9.44 -3.48
N ILE A 80 -4.38 -9.01 -2.37
CA ILE A 80 -4.35 -7.60 -1.95
C ILE A 80 -3.59 -6.76 -2.98
N GLY A 81 -2.42 -7.22 -3.43
CA GLY A 81 -1.64 -6.53 -4.46
C GLY A 81 -2.43 -6.32 -5.75
N ASN A 82 -3.13 -7.36 -6.22
CA ASN A 82 -3.99 -7.27 -7.40
C ASN A 82 -5.18 -6.32 -7.19
N ALA A 83 -5.80 -6.32 -6.01
CA ALA A 83 -6.88 -5.40 -5.69
C ALA A 83 -6.40 -3.93 -5.73
N ILE A 84 -5.21 -3.66 -5.19
CA ILE A 84 -4.58 -2.33 -5.24
C ILE A 84 -4.26 -1.91 -6.67
N LEU A 85 -3.66 -2.80 -7.48
CA LEU A 85 -3.33 -2.49 -8.88
C LEU A 85 -4.60 -2.21 -9.72
N ASN A 86 -5.64 -3.01 -9.56
CA ASN A 86 -6.89 -2.82 -10.29
C ASN A 86 -7.62 -1.53 -9.89
N ALA A 87 -7.51 -1.13 -8.63
CA ALA A 87 -8.17 0.07 -8.12
C ALA A 87 -7.49 1.39 -8.55
N GLU A 88 -6.32 1.34 -9.18
CA GLU A 88 -5.63 2.54 -9.68
C GLU A 88 -6.47 3.34 -10.69
N HIS A 89 -7.20 2.62 -11.54
CA HIS A 89 -8.00 3.18 -12.63
C HIS A 89 -9.51 3.22 -12.31
N LEU A 90 -9.88 3.02 -11.05
CA LEU A 90 -11.27 3.03 -10.61
C LEU A 90 -11.62 4.32 -9.89
N GLU A 91 -12.89 4.69 -10.01
CA GLU A 91 -13.51 5.73 -9.20
C GLU A 91 -13.92 5.17 -7.83
N GLU A 92 -14.12 6.05 -6.83
CA GLU A 92 -14.43 5.63 -5.45
C GLU A 92 -15.76 4.87 -5.31
N GLU A 93 -16.64 5.03 -6.30
CA GLU A 93 -17.94 4.40 -6.42
C GLU A 93 -17.83 2.92 -6.79
N ASP A 94 -16.77 2.53 -7.52
CA ASP A 94 -16.54 1.15 -7.98
C ASP A 94 -15.77 0.30 -6.96
N ILE A 95 -15.12 0.94 -5.99
CA ILE A 95 -14.34 0.29 -4.92
C ILE A 95 -15.14 -0.83 -4.22
N PRO A 96 -16.42 -0.64 -3.80
CA PRO A 96 -17.17 -1.71 -3.15
C PRO A 96 -17.36 -2.94 -4.03
N GLN A 97 -17.48 -2.77 -5.35
CA GLN A 97 -17.63 -3.90 -6.27
C GLN A 97 -16.31 -4.66 -6.43
N LEU A 98 -15.19 -3.95 -6.50
CA LEU A 98 -13.85 -4.56 -6.49
C LEU A 98 -13.62 -5.36 -5.19
N VAL A 99 -13.99 -4.78 -4.05
CA VAL A 99 -13.87 -5.42 -2.73
C VAL A 99 -14.75 -6.68 -2.63
N LYS A 100 -15.96 -6.68 -3.20
CA LYS A 100 -16.80 -7.89 -3.32
C LYS A 100 -16.13 -8.98 -4.15
N ASN A 101 -15.48 -8.62 -5.25
CA ASN A 101 -14.77 -9.57 -6.11
C ASN A 101 -13.53 -10.14 -5.41
N PHE A 102 -12.81 -9.30 -4.65
CA PHE A 102 -11.70 -9.72 -3.81
C PHE A 102 -12.14 -10.76 -2.75
N ASN A 103 -13.27 -10.54 -2.09
CA ASN A 103 -13.75 -11.50 -1.09
C ASN A 103 -14.03 -12.88 -1.72
N LYS A 104 -14.63 -12.91 -2.92
CA LYS A 104 -14.85 -14.15 -3.66
C LYS A 104 -13.55 -14.87 -4.03
N SER A 105 -12.47 -14.14 -4.34
CA SER A 105 -11.20 -14.76 -4.74
C SER A 105 -10.45 -15.40 -3.57
N LEU A 106 -10.80 -15.05 -2.33
CA LEU A 106 -10.24 -15.64 -1.11
C LEU A 106 -10.93 -16.93 -0.67
N ASN A 107 -12.04 -17.35 -1.30
CA ASN A 107 -12.86 -18.51 -0.89
C ASN A 107 -13.21 -18.50 0.61
N ILE A 108 -13.63 -17.34 1.12
CA ILE A 108 -14.28 -17.18 2.43
C ILE A 108 -15.79 -17.09 2.21
#